data_AF-A0A2E8J6S5-F1
#
_entry.id   AF-A0A2E8J6S5-F1
#
_cell.length_a   1.000
_cell.length_b   1.000
_cell.length_c   1.000
_cell.angle_alpha   90.00
_cell.angle_beta   90.00
_cell.angle_gamma   90.00
#
_symmetry.space_group_name_H-M   'P 1'
#
loop_
_entity.id
_entity.type
_entity.pdbx_description
1 polymer ?
#
loop_
_entity_poly.entity_id
_entity_poly.type
_entity_poly.pdbx_seq_one_letter_code
_entity_poly.pdbx_strand_id
1 'polypeptide(L)' 'MSFGITELVIILIIVLLLFGTAKLKSLGSDLGSAIKGFRNAVGPEEDVKTVSDEGEEIPSTLKQAKQAESKS' A
#
# COMPACT_ATOMS: atom_id res chain seq x y z
N MET A 1 -27.22 -11.90 21.36
CA MET A 1 -25.77 -11.76 21.13
C MET A 1 -25.57 -11.89 19.64
N SER A 2 -25.40 -10.75 18.98
CA SER A 2 -25.26 -10.70 17.53
C SER A 2 -23.78 -10.73 17.23
N PHE A 3 -23.32 -11.64 16.36
CA PHE A 3 -21.98 -11.56 15.78
C PHE A 3 -21.86 -10.23 15.05
N GLY A 4 -21.26 -9.25 15.72
CA GLY A 4 -21.21 -7.88 15.27
C GLY A 4 -19.83 -7.51 14.77
N ILE A 5 -19.69 -6.24 14.43
CA ILE A 5 -18.40 -5.64 14.07
C ILE A 5 -17.37 -5.88 15.19
N THR A 6 -17.80 -5.90 16.46
CA THR A 6 -16.94 -6.13 17.63
C THR A 6 -16.26 -7.49 17.61
N GLU A 7 -16.97 -8.59 17.33
CA GLU A 7 -16.35 -9.91 17.20
C GLU A 7 -15.35 -9.97 16.03
N LEU A 8 -15.66 -9.34 14.90
CA LEU A 8 -14.74 -9.31 13.75
C LEU A 8 -13.43 -8.59 14.10
N VAL A 9 -13.49 -7.51 14.88
CA VAL A 9 -12.28 -6.79 15.34
C VAL A 9 -11.44 -7.66 16.27
N ILE A 10 -12.07 -8.40 17.20
CA ILE A 10 -11.34 -9.32 18.10
C ILE A 10 -10.63 -10.41 17.30
N ILE A 11 -11.30 -11.01 16.32
CA ILE A 11 -10.71 -12.03 15.44
C ILE A 11 -9.57 -11.44 14.62
N LEU A 12 -9.73 -10.23 14.08
CA LEU A 12 -8.70 -9.54 13.32
C LEU A 12 -7.43 -9.32 14.16
N ILE A 13 -7.57 -8.91 15.42
CA ILE A 13 -6.43 -8.73 16.33
C ILE A 13 -5.68 -10.06 16.51
N ILE A 14 -6.39 -11.16 16.73
CA ILE A 14 -5.76 -12.48 16.89
C ILE A 14 -4.99 -12.87 15.62
N VAL A 15 -5.58 -12.68 14.44
CA VAL A 15 -4.92 -12.95 13.16
C VAL A 15 -3.67 -12.10 12.98
N LEU A 16 -3.72 -10.81 13.32
CA LEU A 16 -2.55 -9.93 13.25
C LEU A 16 -1.42 -10.36 14.19
N LEU A 17 -1.74 -10.89 15.37
CA LEU A 17 -0.75 -11.42 16.31
C LEU A 17 -0.13 -12.75 15.83
N LEU A 18 -0.90 -13.62 15.20
CA LEU A 18 -0.42 -14.91 14.68
C LEU A 18 0.46 -14.75 13.43
N PHE A 19 0.01 -13.95 12.48
CA PHE A 19 0.68 -13.78 11.18
C PHE A 19 1.66 -12.61 11.16
N GLY A 20 1.54 -11.67 12.11
CA GLY A 20 2.28 -10.41 12.11
C GLY A 20 1.72 -9.38 11.12
N THR A 21 1.81 -8.10 11.45
CA THR A 21 1.31 -7.00 10.60
C THR A 21 2.11 -6.85 9.29
N ALA A 22 3.39 -7.24 9.27
CA ALA A 22 4.26 -7.11 8.11
C ALA A 22 3.80 -7.97 6.92
N LYS A 23 3.40 -9.23 7.18
CA LYS A 23 2.86 -10.12 6.14
C LYS A 23 1.50 -9.63 5.66
N LEU A 24 0.64 -9.18 6.57
CA LEU A 24 -0.68 -8.64 6.20
C LEU A 24 -0.57 -7.34 5.38
N LYS A 25 0.44 -6.50 5.63
CA LYS A 25 0.70 -5.28 4.84
C LYS A 25 1.18 -5.61 3.43
N SER A 26 2.11 -6.56 3.26
CA SER A 26 2.59 -6.93 1.92
C SER A 26 1.47 -7.59 1.09
N LEU A 27 0.78 -8.59 1.66
CA LEU A 27 -0.34 -9.24 0.98
C LEU A 27 -1.52 -8.27 0.74
N GLY A 28 -1.81 -7.38 1.69
CA GLY A 28 -2.86 -6.38 1.56
C GLY A 28 -2.60 -5.35 0.47
N SER A 29 -1.34 -4.95 0.26
CA SER A 29 -0.94 -4.04 -0.83
C SER A 29 -1.17 -4.68 -2.21
N ASP A 30 -0.77 -5.94 -2.36
CA ASP A 30 -0.91 -6.69 -3.62
C ASP A 30 -2.39 -6.97 -3.94
N LEU A 31 -3.14 -7.48 -2.96
CA LEU A 31 -4.58 -7.74 -3.10
C LEU A 31 -5.36 -6.44 -3.28
N GLY A 32 -5.00 -5.37 -2.57
CA GLY A 32 -5.65 -4.06 -2.69
C GLY A 32 -5.46 -3.45 -4.06
N SER A 33 -4.27 -3.57 -4.65
CA SER A 33 -3.98 -3.10 -6.00
C SER A 33 -4.77 -3.89 -7.05
N ALA A 34 -4.87 -5.22 -6.91
CA ALA A 34 -5.66 -6.06 -7.79
C ALA A 34 -7.17 -5.74 -7.71
N ILE A 35 -7.70 -5.57 -6.50
CA ILE A 35 -9.10 -5.19 -6.27
C ILE A 35 -9.38 -3.79 -6.82
N LYS A 36 -8.45 -2.84 -6.68
CA LYS A 36 -8.57 -1.49 -7.25
C LYS A 36 -8.70 -1.57 -8.78
N GLY A 37 -7.85 -2.35 -9.44
CA GLY A 37 -7.94 -2.58 -10.88
C GLY A 37 -9.26 -3.25 -11.31
N PHE A 38 -9.72 -4.24 -10.54
CA PHE A 38 -11.00 -4.91 -10.80
C PHE A 38 -12.20 -3.96 -10.65
N ARG A 39 -12.23 -3.14 -9.59
CA ARG A 39 -13.30 -2.14 -9.39
C ARG A 39 -13.35 -1.12 -10.52
N ASN A 40 -12.18 -0.64 -10.96
CA ASN A 40 -12.06 0.30 -12.07
C ASN A 40 -12.53 -0.29 -13.41
N ALA A 41 -12.39 -1.60 -13.60
CA ALA A 41 -12.81 -2.28 -14.83
C ALA A 41 -14.31 -2.63 -14.84
N VAL A 42 -14.91 -2.84 -13.66
CA VAL A 42 -16.31 -3.29 -13.52
C VAL A 42 -17.30 -2.12 -13.38
N GLY A 43 -16.85 -0.91 -13.04
CA GLY A 43 -17.70 0.29 -12.98
C GLY A 43 -16.99 1.52 -13.55
N PRO A 44 -17.57 2.21 -14.56
CA PRO A 44 -16.97 3.40 -15.12
C PRO A 44 -17.23 4.63 -14.23
N GLU A 45 -16.17 5.44 -14.10
CA GLU A 45 -16.15 6.85 -13.71
C GLU A 45 -16.62 7.19 -12.29
N GLU A 46 -15.68 7.15 -11.35
CA GLU A 46 -15.49 8.25 -10.39
C GLU A 46 -14.03 8.24 -9.94
N ASP A 47 -13.35 9.35 -10.21
CA ASP A 47 -11.92 9.59 -10.05
C ASP A 47 -11.49 9.47 -8.58
N VAL A 48 -11.11 8.26 -8.13
CA VAL A 48 -10.50 8.08 -6.80
C VAL A 48 -9.01 8.39 -6.90
N LYS A 49 -8.71 9.68 -6.92
CA LYS A 49 -7.39 10.23 -6.69
C LYS A 49 -6.98 9.97 -5.23
N THR A 50 -5.76 9.42 -5.05
CA THR A 50 -5.01 9.30 -3.77
C THR A 50 -5.51 8.13 -2.90
N VAL A 51 -4.68 7.23 -2.35
CA VAL A 51 -3.46 7.45 -1.57
C VAL A 51 -2.42 6.36 -1.90
N SER A 52 -1.25 6.78 -2.38
CA SER A 52 -0.03 5.98 -2.33
C SER A 52 1.03 6.90 -1.73
N ASP A 53 1.01 6.99 -0.40
CA ASP A 53 2.07 7.60 0.39
C ASP A 53 3.23 6.59 0.46
N GLU A 54 4.28 6.97 -0.27
CA GLU A 54 5.71 6.82 0.06
C GLU A 54 6.09 5.66 1.00
N GLY A 55 6.37 4.50 0.40
CA GLY A 55 7.46 3.65 0.87
C GLY A 55 8.77 4.20 0.35
N GLU A 56 9.37 5.10 1.12
CA GLU A 56 10.71 5.64 0.96
C GLU A 56 11.74 4.49 0.85
N GLU A 57 12.25 4.24 -0.35
CA GLU A 57 13.66 3.88 -0.56
C GLU A 57 14.22 4.87 -1.58
N ILE A 58 14.96 5.86 -1.09
CA ILE A 58 15.77 6.75 -1.90
C ILE A 58 17.07 6.02 -2.27
N PRO A 59 17.30 5.58 -3.52
CA PRO A 59 18.67 5.31 -3.97
C PRO A 59 19.37 6.66 -4.17
N SER A 60 20.06 7.11 -3.14
CA SER A 60 20.81 8.38 -3.06
C SER A 60 22.14 8.38 -3.84
N THR A 61 22.28 7.64 -4.95
CA THR A 61 23.59 7.44 -5.60
C THR A 61 23.72 7.82 -7.08
N LEU A 62 22.71 8.38 -7.76
CA LEU A 62 22.85 8.71 -9.20
C LEU A 62 22.69 10.18 -9.59
N LYS A 63 22.63 11.11 -8.63
CA LYS A 63 22.59 12.57 -8.92
C LYS A 63 23.94 13.30 -8.92
N GLN A 64 25.08 12.63 -8.69
CA GLN A 64 26.39 13.31 -8.63
C GLN A 64 27.18 13.36 -9.95
N ALA A 65 26.75 12.69 -11.03
CA ALA A 65 27.53 12.63 -12.27
C ALA A 65 27.23 13.74 -13.31
N LYS A 66 26.51 14.82 -12.97
CA LYS A 66 26.15 15.88 -13.94
C LYS A 66 26.51 17.31 -13.54
N GLN A 67 27.37 17.47 -12.54
CA GLN A 67 27.87 18.77 -12.08
C GLN A 67 29.41 18.77 -12.00
N ALA A 68 30.07 18.32 -13.07
CA ALA A 68 31.54 18.44 -13.22
C ALA A 68 31.98 18.90 -14.63
N GLU A 69 31.08 19.04 -15.60
CA GLU A 69 31.43 19.47 -16.98
C GLU A 69 30.81 20.81 -17.42
N SER A 70 30.07 21.49 -16.54
CA SER A 70 29.50 22.81 -16.86
C SER A 70 29.89 23.87 -15.82
N LYS A 71 31.19 23.94 -15.51
CA LYS A 71 31.81 25.16 -15.03
C LYS A 71 33.29 25.07 -15.38
N SER A 72 33.72 26.02 -16.22
CA SER A 72 35.08 26.54 -16.45
C SER A 72 36.26 25.84 -15.80
#